data_AF-A0A672HIG8-F1
#
_entry.id   AF-A0A672HIG8-F1
#
_cell.length_a   1.000
_cell.length_b   1.000
_cell.length_c   1.000
_cell.angle_alpha   90.00
_cell.angle_beta   90.00
_cell.angle_gamma   90.00
#
_symmetry.space_group_name_H-M   'P 1'
#
loop_
_entity.id
_entity.type
_entity.pdbx_description
1 polymer ?
#
loop_
_entity_poly.entity_id
_entity_poly.type
_entity_poly.pdbx_seq_one_letter_code
_entity_poly.pdbx_strand_id
1 'polypeptide(L)'
;LPVYPLSALMLAALLLCASGAPTPGAPTTAPAGDSSGEEEGEATSDLLSTWKALAGIAKQHKKQFEDEFHKSVTILESYKTSSFPIKCPEFNFSREACYHRLAKGLQVYTVLLRHVEREYPNNLILSAARLYSSVLIQGIKEKMRRGDQVSALTSGQEEQLLREFDTPDRYHRKMTAHSILHHLKVFLADGTRAIFKRERAWAGRKAVTFHAANS
;
A
#
# COMPACT_ATOMS: atom_id res chain seq x y z
N LEU A 1 -48.27 13.35 -12.81
CA LEU A 1 -48.12 12.16 -11.95
C LEU A 1 -46.84 11.42 -12.36
N PRO A 2 -45.79 11.38 -11.52
CA PRO A 2 -44.53 10.71 -11.83
C PRO A 2 -44.53 9.25 -11.32
N VAL A 3 -43.79 8.37 -12.01
CA VAL A 3 -43.50 7.00 -11.54
C VAL A 3 -41.98 6.85 -11.47
N TYR A 4 -41.45 6.78 -10.26
CA TYR A 4 -40.08 6.38 -9.95
C TYR A 4 -40.07 4.88 -9.63
N PRO A 5 -39.08 4.10 -10.09
CA PRO A 5 -38.68 2.90 -9.38
C PRO A 5 -37.46 3.19 -8.48
N LEU A 6 -37.74 3.17 -7.18
CA LEU A 6 -36.76 2.96 -6.11
C LEU A 6 -35.97 1.68 -6.40
N SER A 7 -34.66 1.78 -6.59
CA SER A 7 -33.77 0.61 -6.54
C SER A 7 -32.90 0.73 -5.31
N ALA A 8 -33.30 -0.02 -4.29
CA ALA A 8 -32.70 -0.05 -2.97
C ALA A 8 -31.28 -0.64 -3.00
N LEU A 9 -30.32 0.09 -2.42
CA LEU A 9 -29.05 -0.47 -1.97
C LEU A 9 -29.34 -1.56 -0.92
N MET A 10 -28.81 -2.76 -1.11
CA MET A 10 -28.62 -3.71 -0.01
C MET A 10 -27.12 -3.82 0.29
N LEU A 11 -26.74 -3.26 1.43
CA LEU A 11 -25.40 -3.23 2.00
C LEU A 11 -25.38 -4.14 3.24
N ALA A 12 -24.21 -4.77 3.47
CA ALA A 12 -23.72 -5.36 4.71
C ALA A 12 -24.30 -6.73 5.15
N ALA A 13 -23.52 -7.79 4.90
CA ALA A 13 -23.51 -8.97 5.77
C ALA A 13 -22.47 -8.74 6.89
N LEU A 14 -22.95 -8.51 8.10
CA LEU A 14 -22.16 -8.44 9.33
C LEU A 14 -21.71 -9.86 9.71
N LEU A 15 -20.41 -10.14 9.60
CA LEU A 15 -19.79 -11.31 10.22
C LEU A 15 -19.49 -11.00 11.69
N LEU A 16 -20.47 -11.23 12.57
CA LEU A 16 -20.29 -11.25 14.02
C LEU A 16 -21.24 -12.27 14.63
N CYS A 17 -20.78 -13.51 14.79
CA CYS A 17 -21.36 -14.50 15.70
C CYS A 17 -20.29 -15.53 16.08
N ALA A 18 -19.51 -15.25 17.12
CA ALA A 18 -18.96 -16.27 18.01
C ALA A 18 -18.46 -15.60 19.30
N SER A 19 -19.32 -15.52 20.32
CA SER A 19 -18.86 -15.37 21.70
C SER A 19 -19.85 -15.96 22.70
N GLY A 20 -19.30 -16.74 23.63
CA GLY A 20 -19.91 -17.30 24.83
C GLY A 20 -20.08 -18.82 24.79
N ALA A 21 -19.59 -19.64 25.73
CA ALA A 21 -18.90 -19.44 27.00
C ALA A 21 -18.39 -20.83 27.50
N PRO A 22 -17.53 -20.91 28.53
CA PRO A 22 -16.83 -22.14 28.95
C PRO A 22 -17.63 -23.00 29.94
N THR A 23 -17.40 -24.32 29.94
CA THR A 23 -17.86 -25.24 31.00
C THR A 23 -16.73 -26.11 31.55
N PRO A 24 -16.69 -26.41 32.86
CA PRO A 24 -15.53 -27.02 33.53
C PRO A 24 -15.66 -28.52 33.83
N GLY A 25 -14.52 -29.22 33.81
CA GLY A 25 -14.26 -30.54 34.46
C GLY A 25 -14.65 -31.77 33.62
N ALA A 26 -13.88 -32.85 33.50
CA ALA A 26 -12.70 -33.34 34.23
C ALA A 26 -11.98 -34.43 33.36
N PRO A 27 -10.92 -35.14 33.83
CA PRO A 27 -9.68 -35.37 33.10
C PRO A 27 -9.57 -36.77 32.45
N THR A 28 -8.77 -36.91 31.37
CA THR A 28 -8.15 -38.20 31.00
C THR A 28 -6.91 -37.95 30.11
N THR A 29 -5.75 -38.19 30.72
CA THR A 29 -4.46 -38.69 30.20
C THR A 29 -3.95 -38.26 28.81
N ALA A 30 -2.78 -37.63 28.82
CA ALA A 30 -1.87 -37.46 27.69
C ALA A 30 -1.49 -38.80 27.02
N PRO A 31 -0.95 -38.74 25.80
CA PRO A 31 0.50 -38.88 25.73
C PRO A 31 1.18 -37.83 24.85
N ALA A 32 2.49 -37.73 25.09
CA ALA A 32 3.45 -36.80 24.53
C ALA A 32 3.40 -36.71 23.00
N GLY A 33 3.42 -35.47 22.52
CA GLY A 33 3.84 -35.12 21.18
C GLY A 33 4.66 -33.85 21.29
N ASP A 34 5.98 -33.99 21.28
CA ASP A 34 6.92 -32.89 21.09
C ASP A 34 6.67 -32.29 19.70
N SER A 35 5.70 -31.38 19.60
CA SER A 35 5.59 -30.51 18.45
C SER A 35 6.58 -29.38 18.67
N SER A 36 7.81 -29.63 18.22
CA SER A 36 8.86 -28.65 18.04
C SER A 36 8.29 -27.45 17.29
N GLY A 37 8.05 -26.37 18.03
CA GLY A 37 7.60 -25.09 17.50
C GLY A 37 8.71 -24.45 16.66
N GLU A 38 8.74 -24.80 15.39
CA GLU A 38 9.46 -24.05 14.37
C GLU A 38 8.46 -23.16 13.60
N GLU A 39 7.91 -22.15 14.27
CA GLU A 39 7.25 -21.03 13.58
C GLU A 39 7.83 -19.70 14.05
N GLU A 40 9.13 -19.51 13.84
CA GLU A 40 9.75 -18.18 13.82
C GLU A 40 10.26 -17.86 12.42
N GLY A 41 9.32 -17.79 11.48
CA GLY A 41 9.61 -17.58 10.07
C GLY A 41 8.60 -16.77 9.27
N GLU A 42 7.56 -16.16 9.86
CA GLU A 42 6.40 -15.70 9.07
C GLU A 42 6.11 -14.19 9.06
N ALA A 43 6.90 -13.33 9.73
CA ALA A 43 6.64 -11.87 9.67
C ALA A 43 7.26 -11.18 8.42
N THR A 44 8.00 -11.91 7.58
CA THR A 44 8.65 -11.36 6.37
C THR A 44 7.85 -11.52 5.09
N SER A 45 6.79 -12.33 5.08
CA SER A 45 5.97 -12.62 3.89
C SER A 45 4.91 -11.55 3.60
N ASP A 46 4.34 -10.92 4.64
CA ASP A 46 3.11 -10.12 4.52
C ASP A 46 3.29 -8.73 3.86
N LEU A 47 4.39 -8.03 4.16
CA LEU A 47 4.61 -6.70 3.58
C LEU A 47 4.80 -6.77 2.06
N LEU A 48 5.65 -7.68 1.58
CA LEU A 48 5.95 -7.80 0.17
C LEU A 48 4.76 -8.35 -0.62
N SER A 49 4.01 -9.31 -0.06
CA SER A 49 2.80 -9.85 -0.69
C SER A 49 1.72 -8.76 -0.82
N THR A 50 1.45 -8.02 0.25
CA THR A 50 0.50 -6.90 0.27
C THR A 50 0.93 -5.80 -0.71
N TRP A 51 2.23 -5.47 -0.76
CA TRP A 51 2.74 -4.47 -1.69
C TRP A 51 2.57 -4.91 -3.14
N LYS A 52 2.86 -6.18 -3.44
CA LYS A 52 2.66 -6.77 -4.77
C LYS A 52 1.19 -6.81 -5.17
N ALA A 53 0.26 -7.05 -4.23
CA ALA A 53 -1.17 -7.03 -4.50
C ALA A 53 -1.61 -5.63 -4.99
N LEU A 54 -1.26 -4.58 -4.24
CA LEU A 54 -1.55 -3.20 -4.65
C LEU A 54 -0.87 -2.83 -5.97
N ALA A 55 0.41 -3.18 -6.13
CA ALA A 55 1.16 -2.96 -7.37
C ALA A 55 0.53 -3.68 -8.57
N GLY A 56 0.01 -4.90 -8.36
CA GLY A 56 -0.68 -5.70 -9.37
C GLY A 56 -1.95 -5.01 -9.87
N ILE A 57 -2.77 -4.48 -8.97
CA ILE A 57 -3.99 -3.73 -9.29
C ILE A 57 -3.63 -2.44 -10.06
N ALA A 58 -2.60 -1.71 -9.60
CA ALA A 58 -2.17 -0.47 -10.25
C ALA A 58 -1.69 -0.65 -11.70
N LYS A 59 -1.30 -1.87 -12.12
CA LYS A 59 -0.93 -2.14 -13.54
C LYS A 59 -2.08 -1.89 -14.51
N GLN A 60 -3.34 -1.97 -14.06
CA GLN A 60 -4.52 -1.72 -14.88
C GLN A 60 -4.61 -0.26 -15.36
N HIS A 61 -3.92 0.66 -14.69
CA HIS A 61 -3.96 2.09 -15.00
C HIS A 61 -3.67 2.40 -16.47
N LYS A 62 -2.67 1.74 -17.07
CA LYS A 62 -2.25 2.03 -18.46
C LYS A 62 -3.45 1.91 -19.41
N LYS A 63 -4.20 0.81 -19.29
CA LYS A 63 -5.38 0.55 -20.12
C LYS A 63 -6.49 1.58 -19.83
N GLN A 64 -6.76 1.88 -18.56
CA GLN A 64 -7.77 2.88 -18.17
C GLN A 64 -7.51 4.26 -18.81
N PHE A 65 -6.26 4.70 -18.83
CA PHE A 65 -5.87 5.96 -19.45
C PHE A 65 -5.98 5.92 -20.98
N GLU A 66 -5.44 4.86 -21.60
CA GLU A 66 -5.44 4.70 -23.06
C GLU A 66 -6.86 4.59 -23.62
N ASP A 67 -7.76 3.89 -22.92
CA ASP A 67 -9.17 3.77 -23.32
C ASP A 67 -9.93 5.10 -23.23
N GLU A 68 -9.64 5.95 -22.23
CA GLU A 68 -10.33 7.25 -22.08
C GLU A 68 -9.75 8.32 -23.02
N PHE A 69 -8.42 8.45 -23.08
CA PHE A 69 -7.75 9.56 -23.75
C PHE A 69 -7.23 9.24 -25.14
N HIS A 70 -7.20 7.96 -25.54
CA HIS A 70 -6.65 7.50 -26.82
C HIS A 70 -5.20 8.00 -27.03
N LYS A 71 -4.44 8.07 -25.94
CA LYS A 71 -3.06 8.57 -25.89
C LYS A 71 -2.18 7.60 -25.11
N SER A 72 -0.91 7.53 -25.48
CA SER A 72 0.08 6.77 -24.71
C SER A 72 0.24 7.34 -23.31
N VAL A 73 0.30 6.47 -22.30
CA VAL A 73 0.55 6.83 -20.89
C VAL A 73 1.86 7.63 -20.69
N THR A 74 2.78 7.58 -21.65
CA THR A 74 4.04 8.36 -21.62
C THR A 74 3.81 9.86 -21.57
N ILE A 75 2.66 10.37 -22.05
CA ILE A 75 2.33 11.79 -21.94
C ILE A 75 2.18 12.24 -20.48
N LEU A 76 1.84 11.31 -19.57
CA LEU A 76 1.67 11.64 -18.15
C LEU A 76 3.01 11.95 -17.45
N GLU A 77 4.15 11.58 -18.04
CA GLU A 77 5.47 11.98 -17.52
C GLU A 77 5.65 13.51 -17.55
N SER A 78 5.01 14.22 -18.49
CA SER A 78 5.06 15.69 -18.53
C SER A 78 4.16 16.35 -17.49
N TYR A 79 3.32 15.58 -16.79
CA TYR A 79 2.46 16.02 -15.70
C TYR A 79 3.06 15.69 -14.33
N LYS A 80 4.35 15.34 -14.29
CA LYS A 80 5.07 15.09 -13.06
C LYS A 80 5.25 16.38 -12.26
N THR A 81 4.85 16.36 -11.00
CA THR A 81 5.01 17.51 -10.10
C THR A 81 6.02 17.23 -8.99
N SER A 82 6.39 18.30 -8.26
CA SER A 82 7.33 18.23 -7.15
C SER A 82 6.77 17.45 -5.95
N SER A 83 5.45 17.39 -5.82
CA SER A 83 4.77 16.64 -4.76
C SER A 83 4.88 15.12 -4.92
N PHE A 84 5.23 14.59 -6.10
CA PHE A 84 5.29 13.15 -6.28
C PHE A 84 6.49 12.52 -5.54
N PRO A 85 6.27 11.45 -4.75
CA PRO A 85 7.32 10.81 -3.98
C PRO A 85 8.51 10.33 -4.82
N ILE A 86 9.71 10.55 -4.28
CA ILE A 86 10.96 10.14 -4.90
C ILE A 86 11.20 8.64 -4.65
N LYS A 87 11.64 7.92 -5.69
CA LYS A 87 12.02 6.50 -5.60
C LYS A 87 13.16 6.25 -4.61
N CYS A 88 13.25 5.02 -4.10
CA CYS A 88 14.45 4.59 -3.39
C CYS A 88 15.65 4.51 -4.37
N PRO A 89 16.82 5.08 -4.03
CA PRO A 89 18.02 4.92 -4.83
C PRO A 89 18.44 3.45 -4.95
N GLU A 90 18.99 3.10 -6.10
CA GLU A 90 19.36 1.72 -6.44
C GLU A 90 20.65 1.26 -5.73
N PHE A 91 21.54 2.21 -5.44
CA PHE A 91 22.86 2.03 -4.86
C PHE A 91 23.05 2.90 -3.60
N ASN A 92 23.95 2.46 -2.71
CA ASN A 92 24.46 3.22 -1.56
C ASN A 92 23.40 3.86 -0.65
N PHE A 93 22.26 3.18 -0.47
CA PHE A 93 21.16 3.71 0.31
C PHE A 93 20.70 2.74 1.40
N SER A 94 20.61 3.24 2.63
CA SER A 94 20.28 2.43 3.80
C SER A 94 18.87 1.85 3.67
N ARG A 95 18.67 0.67 4.28
CA ARG A 95 17.35 0.04 4.39
C ARG A 95 16.36 0.99 5.08
N GLU A 96 16.79 1.58 6.18
CA GLU A 96 16.01 2.53 6.99
C GLU A 96 15.51 3.71 6.16
N ALA A 97 16.41 4.37 5.41
CA ALA A 97 16.04 5.54 4.63
C ALA A 97 15.11 5.17 3.46
N CYS A 98 15.21 3.96 2.90
CA CYS A 98 14.29 3.49 1.87
C CYS A 98 12.90 3.24 2.43
N TYR A 99 12.79 2.52 3.54
CA TYR A 99 11.52 2.32 4.22
C TYR A 99 10.87 3.64 4.65
N HIS A 100 11.64 4.58 5.19
CA HIS A 100 11.13 5.91 5.48
C HIS A 100 10.55 6.60 4.23
N ARG A 101 11.26 6.56 3.09
CA ARG A 101 10.75 7.11 1.81
C ARG A 101 9.50 6.41 1.33
N LEU A 102 9.43 5.08 1.43
CA LEU A 102 8.26 4.31 1.00
C LEU A 102 7.04 4.65 1.85
N ALA A 103 7.18 4.70 3.18
CA ALA A 103 6.08 5.03 4.07
C ALA A 103 5.60 6.48 3.89
N LYS A 104 6.52 7.46 3.83
CA LYS A 104 6.18 8.85 3.50
C LYS A 104 5.53 8.99 2.12
N GLY A 105 6.02 8.24 1.14
CA GLY A 105 5.45 8.24 -0.21
C GLY A 105 4.01 7.73 -0.23
N LEU A 106 3.71 6.64 0.49
CA LEU A 106 2.34 6.15 0.64
C LEU A 106 1.44 7.20 1.31
N GLN A 107 1.91 7.87 2.38
CA GLN A 107 1.14 8.96 3.01
C GLN A 107 0.81 10.08 2.02
N VAL A 108 1.79 10.52 1.23
CA VAL A 108 1.53 11.53 0.19
C VAL A 108 0.47 11.03 -0.80
N TYR A 109 0.61 9.82 -1.33
CA TYR A 109 -0.38 9.28 -2.27
C TYR A 109 -1.77 9.15 -1.67
N THR A 110 -1.93 8.81 -0.38
CA THR A 110 -3.26 8.78 0.25
C THR A 110 -3.96 10.14 0.21
N VAL A 111 -3.21 11.24 0.27
CA VAL A 111 -3.73 12.59 0.12
C VAL A 111 -4.03 12.89 -1.35
N LEU A 112 -3.08 12.64 -2.26
CA LEU A 112 -3.24 12.94 -3.68
C LEU A 112 -4.41 12.18 -4.32
N LEU A 113 -4.69 10.97 -3.83
CA LEU A 113 -5.83 10.17 -4.27
C LEU A 113 -7.20 10.82 -3.98
N ARG A 114 -7.30 11.85 -3.13
CA ARG A 114 -8.51 12.67 -2.98
C ARG A 114 -8.84 13.47 -4.25
N HIS A 115 -7.85 13.78 -5.08
CA HIS A 115 -8.10 14.35 -6.41
C HIS A 115 -8.67 13.29 -7.36
N VAL A 116 -8.14 12.07 -7.30
CA VAL A 116 -8.63 10.94 -8.09
C VAL A 116 -10.07 10.59 -7.71
N GLU A 117 -10.39 10.57 -6.41
CA GLU A 117 -11.76 10.30 -5.93
C GLU A 117 -12.79 11.27 -6.51
N ARG A 118 -12.45 12.56 -6.61
CA ARG A 118 -13.36 13.59 -7.14
C ARG A 118 -13.71 13.34 -8.61
N GLU A 119 -12.74 12.88 -9.40
CA GLU A 119 -12.94 12.65 -10.84
C GLU A 119 -13.37 11.21 -11.18
N TYR A 120 -12.98 10.23 -10.35
CA TYR A 120 -13.16 8.79 -10.56
C TYR A 120 -13.45 8.03 -9.25
N PRO A 121 -14.62 8.24 -8.61
CA PRO A 121 -14.92 7.70 -7.28
C PRO A 121 -14.95 6.16 -7.23
N ASN A 122 -15.26 5.50 -8.35
CA ASN A 122 -15.34 4.05 -8.47
C ASN A 122 -14.04 3.41 -9.01
N ASN A 123 -12.92 4.15 -9.03
CA ASN A 123 -11.66 3.62 -9.55
C ASN A 123 -11.13 2.48 -8.65
N LEU A 124 -10.84 1.31 -9.25
CA LEU A 124 -10.36 0.15 -8.51
C LEU A 124 -9.01 0.38 -7.80
N ILE A 125 -8.12 1.18 -8.39
CA ILE A 125 -6.81 1.51 -7.82
C ILE A 125 -6.99 2.38 -6.58
N LEU A 126 -7.95 3.32 -6.61
CA LEU A 126 -8.32 4.14 -5.45
C LEU A 126 -8.80 3.25 -4.28
N SER A 127 -9.74 2.35 -4.54
CA SER A 127 -10.27 1.43 -3.51
C SER A 127 -9.17 0.52 -2.93
N ALA A 128 -8.30 -0.03 -3.79
CA ALA A 128 -7.19 -0.85 -3.35
C ALA A 128 -6.16 -0.05 -2.52
N ALA A 129 -5.82 1.15 -2.96
CA ALA A 129 -4.89 2.01 -2.23
C ALA A 129 -5.45 2.38 -0.84
N ARG A 130 -6.76 2.63 -0.71
CA ARG A 130 -7.40 2.86 0.59
C ARG A 130 -7.29 1.66 1.52
N LEU A 131 -7.57 0.47 0.99
CA LEU A 131 -7.51 -0.77 1.76
C LEU A 131 -6.09 -1.08 2.24
N TYR A 132 -5.10 -0.94 1.35
CA TYR A 132 -3.75 -1.42 1.63
C TYR A 132 -2.81 -0.37 2.25
N SER A 133 -3.03 0.93 2.06
CA SER A 133 -2.03 1.94 2.43
C SER A 133 -1.71 1.95 3.93
N SER A 134 -2.72 1.85 4.80
CA SER A 134 -2.50 1.83 6.26
C SER A 134 -1.72 0.60 6.70
N VAL A 135 -2.09 -0.58 6.19
CA VAL A 135 -1.42 -1.86 6.44
C VAL A 135 0.04 -1.80 5.97
N LEU A 136 0.29 -1.30 4.76
CA LEU A 136 1.63 -1.15 4.22
C LEU A 136 2.48 -0.17 5.01
N ILE A 137 1.93 1.00 5.39
CA ILE A 137 2.66 1.98 6.21
C ILE A 137 3.03 1.36 7.54
N GLN A 138 2.11 0.64 8.19
CA GLN A 138 2.36 0.01 9.47
C GLN A 138 3.41 -1.11 9.37
N GLY A 139 3.28 -2.01 8.39
CA GLY A 139 4.26 -3.08 8.16
C GLY A 139 5.65 -2.55 7.76
N ILE A 140 5.73 -1.36 7.13
CA ILE A 140 7.01 -0.68 6.92
C ILE A 140 7.58 -0.16 8.24
N LYS A 141 6.78 0.51 9.06
CA LYS A 141 7.22 1.05 10.36
C LYS A 141 7.76 -0.04 11.29
N GLU A 142 7.14 -1.21 11.30
CA GLU A 142 7.58 -2.37 12.08
C GLU A 142 8.94 -2.93 11.61
N LYS A 143 9.29 -2.74 10.34
CA LYS A 143 10.60 -3.13 9.78
C LYS A 143 11.68 -2.05 9.94
N MET A 144 11.33 -0.87 10.44
CA MET A 144 12.25 0.25 10.68
C MET A 144 12.75 0.24 12.13
N ARG A 145 14.00 0.66 12.34
CA ARG A 145 14.52 0.85 13.71
C ARG A 145 13.85 2.03 14.40
N ARG A 146 13.54 3.09 13.67
CA ARG A 146 12.86 4.29 14.17
C ARG A 146 11.56 4.54 13.40
N GLY A 147 10.64 3.58 13.48
CA GLY A 147 9.34 3.65 12.80
C GLY A 147 8.46 4.81 13.26
N ASP A 148 8.68 5.30 14.49
CA ASP A 148 8.05 6.49 15.08
C ASP A 148 8.33 7.78 14.29
N GLN A 149 9.42 7.83 13.52
CA GLN A 149 9.77 8.99 12.70
C GLN A 149 8.89 9.16 11.47
N VAL A 150 8.16 8.12 11.09
CA VAL A 150 7.12 8.23 10.07
C VAL A 150 5.86 8.81 10.72
N SER A 151 5.91 10.12 10.96
CA SER A 151 4.75 10.89 11.42
C SER A 151 3.67 10.98 10.35
N ALA A 152 2.41 11.09 10.73
CA ALA A 152 1.33 11.44 9.79
C ALA A 152 1.54 12.85 9.20
N LEU A 153 0.98 13.09 8.02
CA LEU A 153 0.91 14.44 7.47
C LEU A 153 -0.05 15.27 8.31
N THR A 154 0.33 16.52 8.57
CA THR A 154 -0.57 17.49 9.20
C THR A 154 -1.59 18.01 8.20
N SER A 155 -2.75 18.49 8.66
CA SER A 155 -3.80 19.03 7.79
C SER A 155 -3.27 20.13 6.85
N GLY A 156 -2.36 21.00 7.32
CA GLY A 156 -1.75 22.03 6.48
C GLY A 156 -0.83 21.46 5.38
N GLN A 157 -0.10 20.38 5.67
CA GLN A 157 0.68 19.67 4.65
C GLN A 157 -0.22 18.98 3.62
N GLU A 158 -1.32 18.36 4.08
CA GLU A 158 -2.29 17.74 3.16
C GLU A 158 -2.93 18.77 2.24
N GLU A 159 -3.35 19.91 2.77
CA GLU A 159 -3.95 20.99 2.00
C GLU A 159 -2.96 21.55 0.97
N GLN A 160 -1.69 21.73 1.37
CA GLN A 160 -0.65 22.20 0.46
C GLN A 160 -0.41 21.24 -0.71
N LEU A 161 -0.45 19.92 -0.47
CA LEU A 161 -0.34 18.92 -1.53
C LEU A 161 -1.52 19.01 -2.51
N LEU A 162 -2.74 19.26 -2.01
CA LEU A 162 -3.94 19.35 -2.85
C LEU A 162 -4.00 20.65 -3.66
N ARG A 163 -3.46 21.75 -3.14
CA ARG A 163 -3.41 23.05 -3.83
C ARG A 163 -2.68 22.99 -5.17
N GLU A 164 -1.65 22.15 -5.31
CA GLU A 164 -0.88 22.02 -6.58
C GLU A 164 -1.75 21.51 -7.74
N PHE A 165 -2.88 20.86 -7.44
CA PHE A 165 -3.76 20.22 -8.41
C PHE A 165 -5.12 20.92 -8.57
N ASP A 166 -5.29 22.07 -7.92
CA ASP A 166 -6.54 22.82 -8.00
C ASP A 166 -6.63 23.57 -9.33
N THR A 167 -7.48 23.09 -10.22
CA THR A 167 -7.71 23.71 -11.52
C THR A 167 -9.19 23.62 -11.92
N PRO A 168 -9.77 24.71 -12.45
CA PRO A 168 -11.16 24.70 -12.92
C PRO A 168 -11.33 23.95 -14.24
N ASP A 169 -10.25 23.67 -14.98
CA ASP A 169 -10.33 22.98 -16.26
C ASP A 169 -10.56 21.47 -16.09
N ARG A 170 -11.68 20.98 -16.63
CA ARG A 170 -12.08 19.57 -16.47
C ARG A 170 -11.09 18.62 -17.14
N TYR A 171 -10.55 18.98 -18.29
CA TYR A 171 -9.61 18.12 -19.00
C TYR A 171 -8.32 17.95 -18.18
N HIS A 172 -7.75 19.05 -17.68
CA HIS A 172 -6.58 19.04 -16.82
C HIS A 172 -6.82 18.37 -15.48
N ARG A 173 -8.01 18.50 -14.86
CA ARG A 173 -8.32 17.75 -13.63
C ARG A 173 -8.25 16.24 -13.87
N LYS A 174 -8.83 15.75 -14.96
CA LYS A 174 -8.77 14.33 -15.32
C LYS A 174 -7.36 13.86 -15.68
N MET A 175 -6.63 14.64 -16.48
CA MET A 175 -5.22 14.36 -16.80
C MET A 175 -4.36 14.29 -15.52
N THR A 176 -4.63 15.17 -14.56
CA THR A 176 -3.97 15.18 -13.25
C THR A 176 -4.30 13.93 -12.44
N ALA A 177 -5.57 13.51 -12.39
CA ALA A 177 -5.96 12.27 -11.72
C ALA A 177 -5.25 11.04 -12.31
N HIS A 178 -5.18 10.94 -13.64
CA HIS A 178 -4.41 9.88 -14.31
C HIS A 178 -2.90 10.01 -14.08
N SER A 179 -2.35 11.24 -14.02
CA SER A 179 -0.95 11.46 -13.66
C SER A 179 -0.64 10.92 -12.27
N ILE A 180 -1.50 11.18 -11.27
CA ILE A 180 -1.37 10.66 -9.91
C ILE A 180 -1.37 9.12 -9.92
N LEU A 181 -2.33 8.49 -10.62
CA LEU A 181 -2.41 7.02 -10.70
C LEU A 181 -1.21 6.40 -11.43
N HIS A 182 -0.73 7.04 -12.50
CA HIS A 182 0.46 6.59 -13.22
C HIS A 182 1.70 6.62 -12.33
N HIS A 183 1.94 7.73 -11.64
CA HIS A 183 3.11 7.88 -10.77
C HIS A 183 3.01 6.97 -9.54
N LEU A 184 1.80 6.73 -9.01
CA LEU A 184 1.58 5.71 -7.99
C LEU A 184 1.97 4.32 -8.49
N LYS A 185 1.54 3.92 -9.70
CA LYS A 185 1.94 2.65 -10.32
C LYS A 185 3.47 2.53 -10.42
N VAL A 186 4.14 3.58 -10.89
CA VAL A 186 5.62 3.60 -11.00
C VAL A 186 6.26 3.46 -9.62
N PHE A 187 5.80 4.24 -8.64
CA PHE A 187 6.27 4.18 -7.25
C PHE A 187 6.11 2.77 -6.64
N LEU A 188 4.98 2.11 -6.87
CA LEU A 188 4.72 0.75 -6.40
C LEU A 188 5.63 -0.27 -7.10
N ALA A 189 5.87 -0.13 -8.40
CA ALA A 189 6.81 -0.99 -9.12
C ALA A 189 8.23 -0.84 -8.57
N ASP A 190 8.67 0.40 -8.29
CA ASP A 190 9.97 0.70 -7.71
C ASP A 190 10.10 0.18 -6.28
N GLY A 191 9.06 0.37 -5.46
CA GLY A 191 8.98 -0.16 -4.10
C GLY A 191 9.04 -1.69 -4.06
N THR A 192 8.39 -2.38 -4.99
CA THR A 192 8.45 -3.85 -5.09
C THR A 192 9.90 -4.31 -5.24
N ARG A 193 10.66 -3.69 -6.17
CA ARG A 193 12.08 -4.02 -6.39
C ARG A 193 12.91 -3.69 -5.15
N ALA A 194 12.64 -2.55 -4.52
CA ALA A 194 13.39 -2.07 -3.37
C ALA A 194 13.20 -2.93 -2.11
N ILE A 195 11.97 -3.37 -1.82
CA ILE A 195 11.62 -4.25 -0.69
C ILE A 195 12.25 -5.63 -0.93
N PHE A 196 11.99 -6.23 -2.10
CA PHE A 196 12.50 -7.56 -2.45
C PHE A 196 14.03 -7.67 -2.35
N LYS A 197 14.77 -6.72 -2.95
CA LYS A 197 16.25 -6.70 -2.89
C LYS A 197 16.76 -6.68 -1.45
N ARG A 198 16.09 -5.94 -0.57
CA ARG A 198 16.50 -5.76 0.83
C ARG A 198 16.14 -6.93 1.72
N GLU A 199 14.98 -7.56 1.48
CA GLU A 199 14.58 -8.78 2.20
C GLU A 199 15.52 -9.94 1.88
N ARG A 200 15.88 -10.13 0.59
CA ARG A 200 16.90 -11.12 0.20
C ARG A 200 18.26 -10.87 0.84
N ALA A 201 18.74 -9.62 0.79
CA ALA A 201 20.02 -9.25 1.39
C ALA A 201 20.03 -9.39 2.93
N TRP A 202 18.86 -9.35 3.57
CA TRP A 202 18.71 -9.60 5.00
C TRP A 202 18.72 -11.09 5.33
N ALA A 203 17.96 -11.89 4.60
CA ALA A 203 17.94 -13.35 4.75
C ALA A 203 19.34 -13.96 4.58
N GLY A 204 20.08 -13.52 3.55
CA GLY A 204 21.46 -13.96 3.34
C GLY A 204 22.41 -13.62 4.50
N ARG A 205 22.25 -12.44 5.12
CA ARG A 205 23.07 -12.06 6.29
C ARG A 205 22.74 -12.90 7.53
N LYS A 206 21.46 -13.18 7.78
CA LYS A 206 21.03 -14.05 8.89
C LYS A 206 21.62 -15.47 8.76
N ALA A 207 21.61 -16.02 7.55
CA ALA A 207 22.18 -17.34 7.28
C ALA A 207 23.69 -17.39 7.58
N VAL A 208 24.44 -16.37 7.16
CA VAL A 208 25.89 -16.27 7.45
C VAL A 208 26.16 -16.13 8.95
N THR A 209 25.40 -15.29 9.66
CA THR A 209 25.58 -15.13 11.11
C THR A 209 25.23 -16.39 11.90
N PHE A 210 24.22 -17.16 11.46
CA PHE A 210 23.86 -18.43 12.10
C PHE A 210 24.95 -19.49 11.92
N HIS A 211 25.52 -19.60 10.71
CA HIS A 211 26.66 -20.49 10.47
C HIS A 211 27.90 -20.09 11.29
N ALA A 212 28.18 -18.80 11.42
CA ALA A 212 29.32 -18.31 12.20
C ALA A 212 29.15 -18.48 13.72
N ALA A 213 27.92 -18.53 14.24
CA ALA A 213 27.65 -18.75 15.67
C ALA A 213 27.64 -20.22 16.08
N ASN A 214 27.48 -21.14 15.11
CA ASN A 214 27.44 -22.59 15.31
C ASN A 214 28.71 -23.32 14.81
N SER A 215 29.77 -22.58 14.49
CA SER A 215 31.11 -23.10 14.14
C SER A 215 32.10 -22.78 15.26
#